data_AF-A0A6A4V6A8-F1
#
_entry.id   AF-A0A6A4V6A8-F1
#
_cell.length_a   1.000
_cell.length_b   1.000
_cell.length_c   1.000
_cell.angle_alpha   90.00
_cell.angle_beta   90.00
_cell.angle_gamma   90.00
#
_symmetry.space_group_name_H-M   'P 1'
#
loop_
_entity.id
_entity.type
_entity.pdbx_description
1 polymer ?
#
loop_
_entity_poly.entity_id
_entity_poly.type
_entity_poly.pdbx_seq_one_letter_code
_entity_poly.pdbx_strand_id
1 'polypeptide(L)'
;MTNKKTFAIRNSIKSPDVKEIRRKLNVTQKEFANLINSSIKTVEKWEMSDMEIKGPIVTLIKMLNIYPEFIMNFRIHDNKYPLRLWYMFKDEICTIIDVDEKNGKVEIYNYTNDLIFRAFGHNEYPNYEEYQGFIESRCFPKSRDNLKTYLRELDIPFYEPLMIIEKTLGRMADDEFWIRMERHNSYDKTEK
;
A
#
# COMPACT_ATOMS: atom_id res chain seq x y z
N MET A 1 28.07 29.95 -21.54
CA MET A 1 28.24 28.48 -21.63
C MET A 1 26.89 27.88 -21.97
N THR A 2 26.71 27.38 -23.20
CA THR A 2 25.48 26.70 -23.61
C THR A 2 25.36 25.42 -22.79
N ASN A 3 24.26 25.28 -22.03
CA ASN A 3 24.03 24.16 -21.14
C ASN A 3 23.97 22.86 -21.98
N LYS A 4 25.07 22.08 -21.99
CA LYS A 4 25.20 20.88 -22.81
C LYS A 4 24.18 19.85 -22.32
N LYS A 5 23.19 19.56 -23.15
CA LYS A 5 22.10 18.65 -22.80
C LYS A 5 22.67 17.23 -22.62
N THR A 6 22.66 16.74 -21.37
CA THR A 6 23.21 15.42 -21.01
C THR A 6 22.17 14.31 -21.08
N PHE A 7 20.89 14.65 -20.89
CA PHE A 7 19.78 13.70 -20.95
C PHE A 7 18.77 14.09 -22.04
N ALA A 8 18.29 13.10 -22.78
CA ALA A 8 17.29 13.28 -23.84
C ALA A 8 15.86 13.46 -23.26
N ILE A 9 15.67 14.44 -22.37
CA ILE A 9 14.39 14.76 -21.72
C ILE A 9 13.96 16.17 -22.14
N ARG A 10 12.66 16.42 -22.30
CA ARG A 10 12.13 17.76 -22.58
C ARG A 10 12.36 18.68 -21.36
N ASN A 11 12.45 19.99 -21.58
CA ASN A 11 12.55 20.96 -20.47
C ASN A 11 11.18 21.30 -19.87
N SER A 12 10.11 21.11 -20.65
CA SER A 12 8.73 21.38 -20.29
C SER A 12 7.76 20.46 -21.04
N ILE A 13 6.56 20.33 -20.48
CA ILE A 13 5.37 19.71 -21.09
C ILE A 13 4.20 20.69 -21.07
N LYS A 14 3.12 20.33 -21.76
CA LYS A 14 1.89 21.11 -21.90
C LYS A 14 0.66 20.29 -21.48
N SER A 15 -0.49 20.96 -21.39
CA SER A 15 -1.79 20.34 -21.07
C SER A 15 -2.08 19.02 -21.83
N PRO A 16 -1.85 18.92 -23.15
CA PRO A 16 -2.10 17.67 -23.89
C PRO A 16 -1.27 16.49 -23.38
N ASP A 17 0.01 16.72 -23.02
CA ASP A 17 0.90 15.67 -22.52
C ASP A 17 0.36 15.04 -21.22
N VAL A 18 -0.23 15.86 -20.33
CA VAL A 18 -0.83 15.40 -19.06
C VAL A 18 -2.15 14.68 -19.30
N LYS A 19 -3.02 15.20 -20.17
CA LYS A 19 -4.30 14.55 -20.51
C LYS A 19 -4.09 13.19 -21.17
N GLU A 20 -3.12 13.10 -22.08
CA GLU A 20 -2.82 11.88 -22.81
C GLU A 20 -2.34 10.78 -21.87
N ILE A 21 -1.36 11.07 -20.99
CA ILE A 21 -0.87 10.06 -20.06
C ILE A 21 -1.97 9.62 -19.07
N ARG A 22 -2.79 10.55 -18.58
CA ARG A 22 -3.89 10.21 -17.67
C ARG A 22 -4.91 9.28 -18.33
N ARG A 23 -5.28 9.56 -19.59
CA ARG A 23 -6.16 8.71 -20.38
C ARG A 23 -5.51 7.35 -20.68
N LYS A 24 -4.22 7.33 -21.00
CA LYS A 24 -3.45 6.10 -21.23
C LYS A 24 -3.43 5.18 -20.01
N LEU A 25 -3.30 5.77 -18.82
CA LEU A 25 -3.36 5.06 -17.54
C LEU A 25 -4.80 4.72 -17.09
N ASN A 26 -5.82 5.21 -17.81
CA ASN A 26 -7.24 5.05 -17.47
C ASN A 26 -7.60 5.46 -16.03
N VAL A 27 -7.10 6.61 -15.60
CA VAL A 27 -7.35 7.15 -14.25
C VAL A 27 -8.05 8.50 -14.28
N THR A 28 -8.78 8.80 -13.22
CA THR A 28 -9.38 10.11 -12.97
C THR A 28 -8.30 11.17 -12.66
N GLN A 29 -8.66 12.46 -12.74
CA GLN A 29 -7.72 13.53 -12.34
C GLN A 29 -7.30 13.40 -10.86
N LYS A 30 -8.22 12.95 -10.00
CA LYS A 30 -7.96 12.71 -8.58
C LYS A 30 -6.96 11.57 -8.37
N GLU A 31 -7.18 10.43 -9.02
CA GLU A 31 -6.26 9.29 -8.95
C GLU A 31 -4.89 9.63 -9.52
N PHE A 32 -4.83 10.35 -10.65
CA PHE A 32 -3.56 10.81 -11.20
C PHE A 32 -2.84 11.78 -10.27
N ALA A 33 -3.57 12.70 -9.62
CA ALA A 33 -3.00 13.61 -8.63
C ALA A 33 -2.39 12.85 -7.44
N ASN A 34 -3.09 11.83 -6.93
CA ASN A 34 -2.58 10.96 -5.87
C ASN A 34 -1.32 10.21 -6.31
N LEU A 35 -1.32 9.64 -7.52
CA LEU A 35 -0.19 8.91 -8.08
C LEU A 35 1.09 9.75 -8.12
N ILE A 36 0.98 11.01 -8.52
CA ILE A 36 2.13 11.91 -8.64
C ILE A 36 2.38 12.75 -7.38
N ASN A 37 1.70 12.45 -6.27
CA ASN A 37 1.78 13.20 -5.01
C ASN A 37 1.56 14.71 -5.18
N SER A 38 0.51 15.09 -5.92
CA SER A 38 0.13 16.47 -6.18
C SER A 38 -1.32 16.74 -5.78
N SER A 39 -1.70 18.01 -5.70
CA SER A 39 -3.10 18.37 -5.46
C SER A 39 -3.95 18.18 -6.71
N ILE A 40 -5.22 17.82 -6.55
CA ILE A 40 -6.17 17.76 -7.67
C ILE A 40 -6.25 19.10 -8.42
N LYS A 41 -6.22 20.23 -7.69
CA LYS A 41 -6.23 21.58 -8.27
C LYS A 41 -5.02 21.82 -9.18
N THR A 42 -3.86 21.26 -8.84
CA THR A 42 -2.66 21.34 -9.68
C THR A 42 -2.87 20.60 -11.00
N VAL A 43 -3.41 19.38 -10.95
CA VAL A 43 -3.69 18.58 -12.15
C VAL A 43 -4.78 19.23 -13.00
N GLU A 44 -5.86 19.72 -12.39
CA GLU A 44 -6.91 20.47 -13.09
C GLU A 44 -6.32 21.70 -13.80
N LYS A 45 -5.50 22.50 -13.09
CA LYS A 45 -4.83 23.67 -13.67
C LYS A 45 -3.92 23.28 -14.84
N TRP A 46 -3.14 22.21 -14.71
CA TRP A 46 -2.30 21.70 -15.79
C TRP A 46 -3.10 21.27 -17.01
N GLU A 47 -4.26 20.64 -16.82
CA GLU A 47 -5.12 20.20 -17.92
C GLU A 47 -5.96 21.34 -18.53
N MET A 48 -6.24 22.41 -17.79
CA MET A 48 -7.09 23.52 -18.28
C MET A 48 -6.31 24.70 -18.87
N SER A 49 -5.06 24.92 -18.46
CA SER A 49 -4.28 26.08 -18.91
C SER A 49 -3.28 25.74 -20.01
N ASP A 50 -2.90 26.75 -20.81
CA ASP A 50 -1.80 26.64 -21.79
C ASP A 50 -0.43 26.97 -21.16
N MET A 51 -0.28 26.79 -19.85
CA MET A 51 1.00 27.06 -19.20
C MET A 51 2.04 26.00 -19.55
N GLU A 52 3.31 26.39 -19.60
CA GLU A 52 4.40 25.42 -19.57
C GLU A 52 4.51 24.79 -18.19
N ILE A 53 4.53 23.46 -18.15
CA ILE A 53 4.71 22.68 -16.92
C ILE A 53 6.17 22.20 -16.90
N LYS A 54 6.87 22.52 -15.82
CA LYS A 54 8.31 22.27 -15.65
C LYS A 54 8.56 21.46 -14.37
N GLY A 55 9.79 21.00 -14.19
CA GLY A 55 10.23 20.27 -13.00
C GLY A 55 10.20 18.75 -13.16
N PRO A 56 10.28 17.99 -12.05
CA PRO A 56 10.42 16.53 -12.07
C PRO A 56 9.31 15.79 -12.80
N ILE A 57 8.09 16.37 -12.83
CA ILE A 57 6.94 15.80 -13.54
C ILE A 57 7.19 15.57 -15.03
N VAL A 58 8.06 16.37 -15.66
CA VAL A 58 8.43 16.20 -17.08
C VAL A 58 9.15 14.87 -17.29
N THR A 59 10.06 14.51 -16.39
CA THR A 59 10.76 13.23 -16.40
C THR A 59 9.81 12.09 -16.05
N LEU A 60 8.98 12.27 -15.02
CA LEU A 60 8.01 11.27 -14.60
C LEU A 60 7.04 10.92 -15.75
N ILE A 61 6.46 11.91 -16.43
CA ILE A 61 5.57 11.67 -17.57
C ILE A 61 6.29 10.96 -18.71
N LYS A 62 7.58 11.21 -18.93
CA LYS A 62 8.36 10.42 -19.89
C LYS A 62 8.47 8.95 -19.45
N MET A 63 8.77 8.68 -18.18
CA MET A 63 8.85 7.31 -17.65
C MET A 63 7.50 6.59 -17.74
N LEU A 64 6.42 7.27 -17.34
CA LEU A 64 5.04 6.75 -17.42
C LEU A 64 4.61 6.45 -18.86
N ASN A 65 5.08 7.23 -19.83
CA ASN A 65 4.81 6.95 -21.23
C ASN A 65 5.53 5.70 -21.74
N ILE A 66 6.74 5.43 -21.24
CA ILE A 66 7.56 4.27 -21.66
C ILE A 66 7.08 2.99 -20.95
N TYR A 67 6.74 3.07 -19.66
CA TYR A 67 6.36 1.92 -18.82
C TYR A 67 5.00 2.16 -18.13
N PRO A 68 3.90 2.33 -18.88
CA PRO A 68 2.59 2.61 -18.30
C PRO A 68 2.07 1.47 -17.41
N GLU A 69 2.37 0.22 -17.77
CA GLU A 69 1.98 -0.97 -17.01
C GLU A 69 2.63 -1.04 -15.63
N PHE A 70 3.83 -0.47 -15.46
CA PHE A 70 4.54 -0.50 -14.19
C PHE A 70 3.76 0.20 -13.07
N ILE A 71 2.97 1.23 -13.40
CA ILE A 71 2.13 1.91 -12.41
C ILE A 71 1.02 1.02 -11.86
N MET A 72 0.54 0.06 -12.65
CA MET A 72 -0.50 -0.85 -12.19
C MET A 72 -0.02 -1.70 -11.00
N ASN A 73 1.29 -1.92 -10.87
CA ASN A 73 1.87 -2.63 -9.72
C ASN A 73 1.75 -1.87 -8.40
N PHE A 74 1.61 -0.53 -8.44
CA PHE A 74 1.37 0.28 -7.24
C PHE A 74 -0.11 0.44 -6.92
N ARG A 75 -1.01 -0.08 -7.77
CA ARG A 75 -2.44 0.06 -7.55
C ARG A 75 -2.86 -0.85 -6.40
N ILE A 76 -3.39 -0.23 -5.36
CA ILE A 76 -4.02 -0.95 -4.26
C ILE A 76 -5.28 -1.64 -4.80
N HIS A 77 -5.36 -2.95 -4.60
CA HIS A 77 -6.49 -3.76 -5.05
C HIS A 77 -7.73 -3.49 -4.19
N ASP A 78 -8.91 -3.59 -4.82
CA ASP A 78 -10.19 -3.48 -4.13
C ASP A 78 -10.31 -4.56 -3.06
N ASN A 79 -10.90 -4.20 -1.91
CA ASN A 79 -11.05 -5.16 -0.83
C ASN A 79 -12.14 -6.20 -1.14
N LYS A 80 -11.72 -7.47 -1.13
CA LYS A 80 -12.61 -8.61 -1.33
C LYS A 80 -13.20 -9.13 -0.03
N TYR A 81 -12.47 -9.12 1.08
CA TYR A 81 -12.83 -9.81 2.31
C TYR A 81 -13.09 -8.88 3.52
N PRO A 82 -13.77 -9.37 4.58
CA PRO A 82 -14.16 -8.52 5.71
C PRO A 82 -12.97 -7.97 6.52
N LEU A 83 -11.83 -8.65 6.53
CA LEU A 83 -10.64 -8.20 7.23
C LEU A 83 -9.53 -7.89 6.21
N ARG A 84 -8.96 -6.69 6.30
CA ARG A 84 -7.76 -6.30 5.57
C ARG A 84 -6.66 -5.91 6.54
N LEU A 85 -5.48 -6.49 6.38
CA LEU A 85 -4.28 -6.17 7.13
C LEU A 85 -3.26 -5.52 6.20
N TRP A 86 -2.72 -4.39 6.62
CA TRP A 86 -1.64 -3.71 5.93
C TRP A 86 -0.36 -3.97 6.71
N TYR A 87 0.49 -4.83 6.18
CA TYR A 87 1.84 -5.04 6.72
C TYR A 87 2.77 -3.94 6.18
N MET A 88 3.28 -3.14 7.10
CA MET A 88 3.98 -1.89 6.83
C MET A 88 5.42 -1.98 7.34
N PHE A 89 6.34 -1.34 6.62
CA PHE A 89 7.67 -1.03 7.13
C PHE A 89 7.84 0.48 7.10
N LYS A 90 7.98 1.11 8.27
CA LYS A 90 7.89 2.59 8.39
C LYS A 90 6.58 3.10 7.78
N ASP A 91 6.66 3.91 6.73
CA ASP A 91 5.55 4.50 5.99
C ASP A 91 5.22 3.77 4.67
N GLU A 92 5.98 2.72 4.33
CA GLU A 92 5.81 1.96 3.09
C GLU A 92 4.93 0.72 3.28
N ILE A 93 4.03 0.48 2.32
CA ILE A 93 3.21 -0.73 2.28
C ILE A 93 4.08 -1.87 1.76
N CYS A 94 4.21 -2.95 2.53
CA CYS A 94 4.94 -4.12 2.10
C CYS A 94 4.01 -5.19 1.52
N THR A 95 2.99 -5.59 2.29
CA THR A 95 2.02 -6.60 1.90
C THR A 95 0.64 -6.21 2.39
N ILE A 96 -0.37 -6.27 1.52
CA ILE A 96 -1.78 -6.25 1.91
C ILE A 96 -2.25 -7.70 2.02
N ILE A 97 -2.94 -8.04 3.09
CA ILE A 97 -3.48 -9.38 3.37
C ILE A 97 -4.99 -9.23 3.58
N ASP A 98 -5.78 -9.74 2.65
CA ASP A 98 -7.23 -9.80 2.77
C ASP A 98 -7.63 -11.18 3.29
N VAL A 99 -8.50 -11.22 4.30
CA VAL A 99 -8.84 -12.44 5.03
C VAL A 99 -10.34 -12.57 5.25
N ASP A 100 -10.87 -13.75 4.90
CA ASP A 100 -12.20 -14.21 5.32
C ASP A 100 -12.02 -15.30 6.38
N GLU A 101 -12.02 -14.89 7.65
CA GLU A 101 -11.80 -15.76 8.79
C GLU A 101 -12.85 -16.88 8.90
N LYS A 102 -14.08 -16.63 8.42
CA LYS A 102 -15.18 -17.60 8.50
C LYS A 102 -14.99 -18.75 7.53
N ASN A 103 -14.50 -18.44 6.33
CA ASN A 103 -14.30 -19.42 5.26
C ASN A 103 -12.84 -19.86 5.10
N GLY A 104 -11.93 -19.34 5.93
CA GLY A 104 -10.50 -19.65 5.87
C GLY A 104 -9.82 -19.22 4.57
N LYS A 105 -10.25 -18.11 3.96
CA LYS A 105 -9.65 -17.60 2.71
C LYS A 105 -8.66 -16.48 3.00
N VAL A 106 -7.53 -16.52 2.31
CA VAL A 106 -6.45 -15.53 2.40
C VAL A 106 -6.03 -15.17 0.98
N GLU A 107 -5.88 -13.88 0.71
CA GLU A 107 -5.28 -13.36 -0.51
C GLU A 107 -4.29 -12.26 -0.15
N ILE A 108 -3.13 -12.25 -0.80
CA ILE A 108 -2.09 -11.26 -0.53
C ILE A 108 -1.70 -10.48 -1.77
N TYR A 109 -1.24 -9.25 -1.55
CA TYR A 109 -0.70 -8.37 -2.58
C TYR A 109 0.59 -7.74 -2.07
N ASN A 110 1.72 -8.07 -2.70
CA ASN A 110 3.04 -7.55 -2.31
C ASN A 110 3.36 -6.28 -3.10
N TYR A 111 3.76 -5.22 -2.40
CA TYR A 111 4.14 -3.91 -2.99
C TYR A 111 5.64 -3.62 -2.88
N THR A 112 6.43 -4.63 -2.50
CA THR A 112 7.88 -4.61 -2.47
C THR A 112 8.48 -5.83 -3.17
N ASN A 113 9.64 -5.64 -3.78
CA ASN A 113 10.45 -6.72 -4.37
C ASN A 113 11.43 -7.34 -3.36
N ASP A 114 11.62 -6.70 -2.20
CA ASP A 114 12.45 -7.27 -1.14
C ASP A 114 11.66 -8.35 -0.38
N LEU A 115 12.16 -9.58 -0.47
CA LEU A 115 11.54 -10.76 0.15
C LEU A 115 11.55 -10.69 1.68
N ILE A 116 12.52 -10.02 2.27
CA ILE A 116 12.62 -9.85 3.73
C ILE A 116 11.45 -8.99 4.23
N PHE A 117 10.94 -8.09 3.39
CA PHE A 117 9.91 -7.14 3.76
C PHE A 117 8.50 -7.69 3.48
N ARG A 118 8.37 -8.78 2.73
CA ARG A 118 7.07 -9.43 2.46
C ARG A 118 6.63 -10.23 3.68
N ALA A 119 5.33 -10.15 4.00
CA ALA A 119 4.75 -10.90 5.13
C ALA A 119 5.01 -12.41 5.05
N PHE A 120 5.02 -12.98 3.84
CA PHE A 120 5.18 -14.42 3.59
C PHE A 120 6.43 -14.74 2.74
N GLY A 121 7.39 -13.81 2.64
CA GLY A 121 8.60 -13.99 1.86
C GLY A 121 8.33 -14.34 0.39
N HIS A 122 8.73 -15.55 0.00
CA HIS A 122 8.51 -16.08 -1.36
C HIS A 122 7.11 -16.65 -1.60
N ASN A 123 6.34 -16.95 -0.55
CA ASN A 123 5.02 -17.55 -0.71
C ASN A 123 4.00 -16.50 -1.14
N GLU A 124 3.51 -16.62 -2.38
CA GLU A 124 2.54 -15.70 -2.97
C GLU A 124 1.08 -16.12 -2.75
N TYR A 125 0.85 -17.33 -2.23
CA TYR A 125 -0.48 -17.92 -2.01
C TYR A 125 -0.55 -18.61 -0.64
N PRO A 126 -0.36 -17.86 0.47
CA PRO A 126 -0.41 -18.45 1.79
C PRO A 126 -1.80 -19.02 2.08
N ASN A 127 -1.82 -20.21 2.68
CA ASN A 127 -3.04 -20.79 3.19
C ASN A 127 -3.43 -20.16 4.56
N TYR A 128 -4.58 -20.55 5.10
CA TYR A 128 -5.08 -19.99 6.35
C TYR A 128 -4.18 -20.30 7.57
N GLU A 129 -3.56 -21.48 7.61
CA GLU A 129 -2.64 -21.86 8.70
C GLU A 129 -1.35 -21.02 8.67
N GLU A 130 -0.79 -20.80 7.48
CA GLU A 130 0.37 -19.92 7.30
C GLU A 130 0.05 -18.48 7.70
N TYR A 131 -1.14 -18.00 7.34
CA TYR A 131 -1.66 -16.72 7.81
C TYR A 131 -1.71 -16.65 9.35
N GLN A 132 -2.30 -17.65 10.01
CA GLN A 132 -2.36 -17.69 11.48
C GLN A 132 -0.96 -17.69 12.10
N GLY A 133 -0.03 -18.44 11.51
CA GLY A 133 1.39 -18.44 11.90
C GLY A 133 2.03 -17.06 11.77
N PHE A 134 1.77 -16.35 10.67
CA PHE A 134 2.26 -14.98 10.47
C PHE A 134 1.71 -14.02 11.54
N ILE A 135 0.41 -14.04 11.80
CA ILE A 135 -0.21 -13.19 12.84
C ILE A 135 0.35 -13.51 14.22
N GLU A 136 0.53 -14.78 14.56
CA GLU A 136 1.15 -15.18 15.82
C GLU A 136 2.63 -14.74 15.90
N SER A 137 3.36 -14.77 14.79
CA SER A 137 4.76 -14.30 14.74
C SER A 137 4.93 -12.81 15.04
N ARG A 138 3.85 -12.02 14.88
CA ARG A 138 3.79 -10.58 15.20
C ARG A 138 3.27 -10.30 16.61
N CYS A 139 3.20 -11.34 17.45
CA CYS A 139 2.82 -11.25 18.84
C CYS A 139 4.00 -11.66 19.74
N PHE A 140 3.94 -11.28 21.02
CA PHE A 140 4.86 -11.81 22.03
C PHE A 140 4.59 -13.31 22.24
N PRO A 141 5.59 -14.15 22.52
CA PRO A 141 5.41 -15.60 22.58
C PRO A 141 4.46 -16.05 23.71
N LYS A 142 3.66 -17.09 23.45
CA LYS A 142 2.76 -17.72 24.44
C LYS A 142 3.50 -18.26 25.68
N SER A 143 4.78 -18.58 25.55
CA SER A 143 5.64 -19.07 26.65
C SER A 143 6.24 -17.96 27.51
N ARG A 144 5.93 -16.67 27.25
CA ARG A 144 6.48 -15.53 27.99
C ARG A 144 6.11 -15.59 29.49
N ASP A 145 7.09 -15.34 30.35
CA ASP A 145 6.86 -15.16 31.78
C ASP A 145 5.88 -13.99 32.03
N ASN A 146 5.04 -14.14 33.06
CA ASN A 146 4.02 -13.15 33.43
C ASN A 146 3.00 -12.83 32.32
N LEU A 147 2.75 -13.77 31.40
CA LEU A 147 1.76 -13.65 30.32
C LEU A 147 0.42 -13.05 30.77
N LYS A 148 -0.15 -13.55 31.88
CA LYS A 148 -1.45 -13.07 32.40
C LYS A 148 -1.43 -11.60 32.82
N THR A 149 -0.29 -11.09 33.26
CA THR A 149 -0.14 -9.69 33.65
C THR A 149 -0.06 -8.82 32.40
N TYR A 150 0.73 -9.23 31.41
CA TYR A 150 0.84 -8.50 30.15
C TYR A 150 -0.49 -8.44 29.38
N LEU A 151 -1.24 -9.54 29.31
CA LEU A 151 -2.59 -9.54 28.72
C LEU A 151 -3.55 -8.58 29.45
N ARG A 152 -3.46 -8.50 30.78
CA ARG A 152 -4.24 -7.55 31.59
C ARG A 152 -3.85 -6.09 31.31
N GLU A 153 -2.55 -5.80 31.15
CA GLU A 153 -2.07 -4.46 30.78
C GLU A 153 -2.56 -4.02 29.39
N LEU A 154 -2.70 -4.97 28.45
CA LEU A 154 -3.26 -4.71 27.12
C LEU A 154 -4.80 -4.69 27.10
N ASP A 155 -5.46 -4.99 28.22
CA ASP A 155 -6.91 -5.16 28.31
C ASP A 155 -7.43 -6.23 27.32
N ILE A 156 -6.80 -7.41 27.35
CA ILE A 156 -7.14 -8.58 26.53
C ILE A 156 -7.46 -9.77 27.45
N PRO A 157 -8.61 -10.46 27.28
CA PRO A 157 -9.05 -11.50 28.21
C PRO A 157 -8.29 -12.83 28.10
N PHE A 158 -7.75 -13.16 26.93
CA PHE A 158 -6.98 -14.38 26.67
C PHE A 158 -6.02 -14.14 25.50
N TYR A 159 -5.07 -15.05 25.29
CA TYR A 159 -4.13 -14.91 24.18
C TYR A 159 -4.87 -15.12 22.84
N GLU A 160 -5.21 -14.03 22.17
CA GLU A 160 -5.79 -14.01 20.83
C GLU A 160 -4.93 -13.09 19.95
N PRO A 161 -4.24 -13.63 18.93
CA PRO A 161 -3.29 -12.87 18.13
C PRO A 161 -3.84 -11.59 17.48
N LEU A 162 -5.07 -11.59 16.96
CA LEU A 162 -5.62 -10.38 16.33
C LEU A 162 -5.92 -9.28 17.35
N MET A 163 -6.46 -9.60 18.52
CA MET A 163 -6.64 -8.65 19.62
C MET A 163 -5.30 -8.08 20.09
N ILE A 164 -4.25 -8.92 20.13
CA ILE A 164 -2.90 -8.46 20.47
C ILE A 164 -2.41 -7.47 19.41
N ILE A 165 -2.57 -7.78 18.13
CA ILE A 165 -2.19 -6.86 17.04
C ILE A 165 -3.03 -5.59 17.07
N GLU A 166 -4.32 -5.64 17.37
CA GLU A 166 -5.17 -4.43 17.50
C GLU A 166 -4.63 -3.48 18.58
N LYS A 167 -4.11 -4.01 19.69
CA LYS A 167 -3.56 -3.20 20.79
C LYS A 167 -2.11 -2.75 20.54
N THR A 168 -1.31 -3.57 19.86
CA THR A 168 0.15 -3.38 19.74
C THR A 168 0.61 -2.95 18.35
N LEU A 169 -0.30 -2.98 17.37
CA LEU A 169 -0.02 -2.89 15.94
C LEU A 169 0.96 -3.95 15.44
N GLY A 170 1.09 -5.07 16.16
CA GLY A 170 2.05 -6.13 15.82
C GLY A 170 3.50 -5.64 15.75
N ARG A 171 3.85 -4.60 16.52
CA ARG A 171 5.21 -4.04 16.60
C ARG A 171 6.11 -4.93 17.46
N MET A 172 7.33 -5.15 16.99
CA MET A 172 8.36 -5.89 17.73
C MET A 172 9.50 -4.94 18.08
N ALA A 173 10.24 -5.23 19.16
CA ALA A 173 11.32 -4.36 19.63
C ALA A 173 12.50 -4.28 18.65
N ASP A 174 12.72 -5.36 17.89
CA ASP A 174 13.89 -5.54 17.04
C ASP A 174 13.66 -5.10 15.58
N ASP A 175 12.47 -4.59 15.25
CA ASP A 175 12.14 -4.16 13.89
C ASP A 175 11.21 -2.94 13.81
N GLU A 176 11.09 -2.37 12.61
CA GLU A 176 10.23 -1.22 12.31
C GLU A 176 8.92 -1.64 11.60
N PHE A 177 8.59 -2.93 11.62
CA PHE A 177 7.38 -3.46 11.00
C PHE A 177 6.16 -3.28 11.91
N TRP A 178 5.01 -3.07 11.28
CA TRP A 178 3.74 -2.97 12.00
C TRP A 178 2.57 -3.32 11.09
N ILE A 179 1.41 -3.57 11.68
CA ILE A 179 0.18 -3.96 10.99
C ILE A 179 -0.92 -2.94 11.27
N ARG A 180 -1.51 -2.39 10.20
CA ARG A 180 -2.77 -1.66 10.28
C ARG A 180 -3.92 -2.62 9.97
N MET A 181 -4.97 -2.61 10.78
CA MET A 181 -6.15 -3.45 10.58
C MET A 181 -7.34 -2.62 10.11
N GLU A 182 -8.04 -3.12 9.10
CA GLU A 182 -9.30 -2.55 8.60
C GLU A 182 -10.36 -3.64 8.56
N ARG A 183 -11.45 -3.44 9.32
CA ARG A 183 -12.61 -4.32 9.33
C ARG A 183 -13.72 -3.67 8.51
N HIS A 184 -14.22 -4.40 7.53
CA HIS A 184 -15.30 -3.98 6.66
C HIS A 184 -16.54 -4.77 7.00
N ASN A 185 -17.62 -4.07 7.32
CA ASN A 185 -18.91 -4.71 7.47
C ASN A 185 -19.41 -5.15 6.10
N SER A 186 -19.97 -6.36 6.02
CA SER A 186 -20.60 -6.89 4.80
C SER A 186 -21.79 -6.05 4.30
N TYR A 187 -22.18 -5.00 5.03
CA TYR A 187 -23.25 -4.07 4.68
C TYR A 187 -22.77 -2.83 3.89
N ASP A 188 -21.46 -2.58 3.77
CA ASP A 188 -20.94 -1.38 3.08
C ASP A 188 -20.70 -1.57 1.57
N LYS A 189 -21.08 -2.73 1.00
CA LYS A 189 -20.94 -3.00 -0.45
C LYS A 189 -22.17 -2.64 -1.29
N THR A 190 -23.23 -2.12 -0.68
CA THR A 190 -24.38 -1.52 -1.39
C THR A 190 -24.31 -0.01 -1.29
N GLU A 191 -23.50 0.62 -2.15
CA GLU A 191 -23.63 2.00 -2.65
C GLU A 191 -22.29 2.47 -3.23
N LYS A 192 -21.95 2.01 -4.43
CA LYS A 192 -21.18 2.78 -5.42
C LYS A 192 -21.62 2.40 -6.82
#